data_AF-A0A8T0WBD8-F1
#
_entry.id   AF-A0A8T0WBD8-F1
#
_cell.length_a   1.000
_cell.length_b   1.000
_cell.length_c   1.000
_cell.angle_alpha   90.00
_cell.angle_beta   90.00
_cell.angle_gamma   90.00
#
_symmetry.space_group_name_H-M   'P 1'
#
loop_
_entity.id
_entity.type
_entity.pdbx_description
1 polymer ?
#
loop_
_entity_poly.entity_id
_entity_poly.type
_entity_poly.pdbx_seq_one_letter_code
_entity_poly.pdbx_strand_id
1 'polypeptide(L)'
;MASSWDKLGQAASIMQVTGVDAFGLVSMIVQAAHTARHNRDLCQQLAQHVQIVGDLLRKLDIPELKRHLETRRPLDQLDAALFRAYKLVRSCSQHQENRSQLYLMFTGAEVASKLRLAQEEIDRYINLIPLITLVAALGDRFSSR
;
A
#
# COMPACT_ATOMS: atom_id res chain seq x y z
N MET A 1 -10.59 22.44 2.84
CA MET A 1 -11.08 21.26 3.60
C MET A 1 -10.08 20.15 3.36
N ALA A 2 -9.25 19.82 4.37
CA ALA A 2 -8.29 18.72 4.24
C ALA A 2 -9.08 17.44 3.95
N SER A 3 -8.75 16.79 2.84
CA SER A 3 -9.40 15.56 2.44
C SER A 3 -9.16 14.51 3.53
N SER A 4 -10.06 13.55 3.69
CA SER A 4 -9.84 12.43 4.63
C SER A 4 -8.49 11.73 4.35
N TRP A 5 -7.95 11.86 3.14
CA TRP A 5 -6.63 11.42 2.69
C TRP A 5 -5.45 12.15 3.36
N ASP A 6 -5.55 13.46 3.60
CA ASP A 6 -4.48 14.24 4.26
C ASP A 6 -4.32 13.85 5.74
N LYS A 7 -5.43 13.50 6.40
CA LYS A 7 -5.42 12.97 7.77
C LYS A 7 -4.84 11.55 7.85
N LEU A 8 -4.80 10.82 6.74
CA LEU A 8 -4.22 9.46 6.67
C LEU A 8 -2.71 9.48 6.40
N GLY A 9 -2.14 10.61 5.96
CA GLY A 9 -0.68 10.82 5.85
C GLY A 9 0.04 10.75 7.20
N GLN A 10 -0.66 11.05 8.30
CA GLN A 10 -0.15 10.88 9.68
C GLN A 10 0.05 9.40 10.08
N ALA A 11 -0.44 8.45 9.28
CA ALA A 11 -0.33 7.03 9.58
C ALA A 11 1.08 6.45 9.34
N ALA A 12 1.94 7.12 8.57
CA ALA A 12 3.33 6.71 8.41
C ALA A 12 4.09 6.68 9.75
N SER A 13 3.74 7.57 10.69
CA SER A 13 4.26 7.54 12.06
C SER A 13 3.79 6.33 12.87
N ILE A 14 2.69 5.66 12.50
CA ILE A 14 2.11 4.55 13.27
C ILE A 14 2.83 3.22 12.96
N MET A 15 3.37 3.05 11.75
CA MET A 15 4.16 1.84 11.42
C MET A 15 5.44 1.74 12.25
N GLN A 16 6.10 2.86 12.52
CA GLN A 16 7.27 2.90 13.42
C GLN A 16 6.92 2.54 14.88
N VAL A 17 5.69 2.84 15.30
CA VAL A 17 5.20 2.59 16.67
C VAL A 17 4.71 1.15 16.87
N THR A 18 4.22 0.51 15.80
CA THR A 18 3.64 -0.85 15.85
C THR A 18 4.62 -1.96 15.46
N GLY A 19 5.78 -1.61 14.88
CA GLY A 19 6.81 -2.58 14.47
C GLY A 19 6.41 -3.45 13.27
N VAL A 20 5.31 -3.12 12.58
CA VAL A 20 4.84 -3.86 11.41
C VAL A 20 5.57 -3.35 10.17
N ASP A 21 6.28 -4.25 9.49
CA ASP A 21 6.98 -3.99 8.24
C ASP A 21 6.07 -4.20 7.01
N ALA A 22 6.61 -3.94 5.81
CA ALA A 22 5.89 -4.10 4.55
C ALA A 22 5.33 -5.52 4.36
N PHE A 23 6.09 -6.55 4.77
CA PHE A 23 5.69 -7.94 4.64
C PHE A 23 4.55 -8.29 5.60
N GLY A 24 4.60 -7.79 6.84
CA GLY A 24 3.50 -7.87 7.80
C GLY A 24 2.23 -7.24 7.25
N LEU A 25 2.31 -6.06 6.64
CA LEU A 25 1.15 -5.41 6.01
C LEU A 25 0.59 -6.21 4.84
N VAL A 26 1.44 -6.75 3.96
CA VAL A 26 0.99 -7.63 2.87
C VAL A 26 0.19 -8.81 3.43
N SER A 27 0.71 -9.50 4.44
CA SER A 27 0.01 -10.63 5.09
C SER A 27 -1.33 -10.20 5.69
N MET A 28 -1.37 -9.06 6.38
CA MET A 28 -2.59 -8.53 6.98
C MET A 28 -3.64 -8.13 5.94
N ILE A 29 -3.23 -7.57 4.79
CA ILE A 29 -4.14 -7.25 3.68
C ILE A 29 -4.77 -8.52 3.11
N VAL A 30 -3.94 -9.54 2.85
CA VAL A 30 -4.41 -10.83 2.33
C VAL A 30 -5.42 -11.47 3.28
N GLN A 31 -5.09 -11.54 4.58
CA GLN A 31 -6.02 -12.04 5.60
C GLN A 31 -7.32 -11.23 5.66
N ALA A 32 -7.24 -9.90 5.67
CA ALA A 32 -8.42 -9.04 5.71
C ALA A 32 -9.31 -9.25 4.47
N ALA A 33 -8.73 -9.42 3.29
CA ALA A 33 -9.47 -9.66 2.04
C ALA A 33 -10.25 -10.98 2.05
N HIS A 34 -9.73 -12.03 2.71
CA HIS A 34 -10.47 -13.29 2.89
C HIS A 34 -11.71 -13.14 3.76
N THR A 35 -11.72 -12.16 4.67
CA THR A 35 -12.85 -11.86 5.56
C THR A 35 -13.81 -10.80 5.00
N ALA A 36 -13.53 -10.26 3.81
CA ALA A 36 -14.34 -9.21 3.20
C ALA A 36 -15.77 -9.71 2.86
N ARG A 37 -16.76 -8.92 3.29
CA ARG A 37 -18.19 -9.17 3.03
C ARG A 37 -18.74 -8.31 1.88
N HIS A 38 -18.11 -7.16 1.62
CA HIS A 38 -18.42 -6.28 0.50
C HIS A 38 -17.21 -6.09 -0.42
N ASN A 39 -17.45 -5.75 -1.69
CA ASN A 39 -16.40 -5.55 -2.70
C ASN A 39 -15.40 -6.72 -2.75
N ARG A 40 -15.88 -7.94 -2.52
CA ARG A 40 -15.05 -9.13 -2.30
C ARG A 40 -14.07 -9.35 -3.45
N ASP A 41 -14.54 -9.23 -4.69
CA ASP A 41 -13.68 -9.41 -5.87
C ASP A 41 -12.56 -8.38 -5.93
N LEU A 42 -12.85 -7.10 -5.66
CA LEU A 42 -11.84 -6.04 -5.63
C LEU A 42 -10.86 -6.21 -4.46
N CYS A 43 -11.33 -6.63 -3.29
CA CYS A 43 -10.45 -6.95 -2.16
C CYS A 43 -9.54 -8.14 -2.47
N GLN A 44 -10.06 -9.17 -3.13
CA GLN A 44 -9.29 -10.35 -3.54
C GLN A 44 -8.28 -10.00 -4.63
N GLN A 45 -8.67 -9.19 -5.62
CA GLN A 45 -7.75 -8.67 -6.65
C GLN A 45 -6.62 -7.84 -6.02
N LEU A 46 -6.94 -6.95 -5.09
CA LEU A 46 -5.92 -6.16 -4.40
C LEU A 46 -5.02 -7.06 -3.53
N ALA A 47 -5.56 -8.08 -2.87
CA ALA A 47 -4.79 -9.05 -2.09
C ALA A 47 -3.80 -9.83 -2.96
N GLN A 48 -4.27 -10.39 -4.08
CA GLN A 48 -3.42 -11.06 -5.06
C GLN A 48 -2.33 -10.11 -5.57
N HIS A 49 -2.70 -8.86 -5.84
CA HIS A 49 -1.77 -7.84 -6.28
C HIS A 49 -0.66 -7.62 -5.25
N VAL A 50 -1.00 -7.24 -4.01
CA VAL A 50 -0.01 -6.97 -2.96
C VAL A 50 0.83 -8.19 -2.58
N GLN A 51 0.34 -9.40 -2.84
CA GLN A 51 1.12 -10.62 -2.65
C GLN A 51 2.26 -10.72 -3.69
N ILE A 52 1.99 -10.45 -4.96
CA ILE A 52 3.02 -10.36 -6.01
C ILE A 52 4.03 -9.27 -5.64
N VAL A 53 3.56 -8.11 -5.16
CA VAL A 53 4.40 -7.05 -4.64
C VAL A 53 5.32 -7.56 -3.54
N GLY A 54 4.76 -8.20 -2.51
CA GLY A 54 5.54 -8.75 -1.39
C GLY A 54 6.62 -9.74 -1.85
N ASP A 55 6.30 -10.61 -2.81
CA ASP A 55 7.28 -11.56 -3.36
C ASP A 55 8.40 -10.88 -4.15
N LEU A 56 8.09 -9.80 -4.88
CA LEU A 56 9.10 -8.96 -5.55
C LEU A 56 9.98 -8.23 -4.55
N LEU A 57 9.38 -7.60 -3.53
CA LEU A 57 10.11 -6.92 -2.47
C LEU A 57 11.07 -7.88 -1.76
N ARG A 58 10.67 -9.14 -1.53
CA ARG A 58 11.53 -10.16 -0.91
C ARG A 58 12.76 -10.48 -1.75
N LYS A 59 12.63 -10.50 -3.09
CA LYS A 59 13.75 -10.75 -4.02
C LYS A 59 14.72 -9.58 -4.11
N LEU A 60 14.27 -8.36 -3.81
CA LEU A 60 15.05 -7.14 -3.94
C LEU A 60 15.82 -6.75 -2.66
N ASP A 61 15.78 -7.57 -1.60
CA ASP A 61 16.39 -7.26 -0.30
C ASP A 61 16.14 -5.81 0.18
N ILE A 62 14.87 -5.52 0.52
CA ILE A 62 14.40 -4.18 0.93
C ILE A 62 15.31 -3.47 1.94
N PRO A 63 15.84 -4.13 3.00
CA PRO A 63 16.80 -3.50 3.91
C PRO A 63 18.02 -2.88 3.21
N GLU A 64 18.56 -3.54 2.18
CA GLU A 64 19.65 -3.03 1.36
C GLU A 64 19.18 -1.86 0.51
N LEU A 65 18.03 -2.01 -0.15
CA LEU A 65 17.43 -0.95 -0.97
C LEU A 65 17.07 0.31 -0.16
N LYS A 66 16.68 0.20 1.11
CA LYS A 66 16.39 1.36 1.99
C LYS A 66 17.64 2.12 2.43
N ARG A 67 18.84 1.54 2.30
CA ARG A 67 20.12 2.23 2.59
C ARG A 67 20.46 3.26 1.52
N HIS A 68 20.00 3.06 0.29
CA HIS A 68 20.19 4.01 -0.80
C HIS A 68 19.19 5.17 -0.68
N LEU A 69 19.70 6.40 -0.67
CA LEU A 69 18.89 7.61 -0.54
C LEU A 69 17.85 7.76 -1.67
N GLU A 70 18.17 7.24 -2.85
CA GLU A 70 17.38 7.36 -4.07
C GLU A 70 16.10 6.52 -4.02
N THR A 71 16.16 5.37 -3.35
CA THR A 71 15.07 4.39 -3.23
C THR A 71 14.37 4.48 -1.87
N ARG A 72 14.98 5.11 -0.86
CA ARG A 72 14.38 5.28 0.48
C ARG A 72 13.02 5.96 0.45
N ARG A 73 12.90 7.12 -0.22
CA ARG A 73 11.62 7.84 -0.32
C ARG A 73 10.53 7.02 -1.02
N PRO A 74 10.77 6.43 -2.20
CA PRO A 74 9.81 5.53 -2.86
C PRO A 74 9.36 4.36 -1.98
N LEU A 75 10.29 3.75 -1.22
CA LEU A 75 9.98 2.64 -0.32
C LEU A 75 9.13 3.08 0.88
N ASP A 76 9.41 4.24 1.46
CA ASP A 76 8.58 4.82 2.53
C ASP A 76 7.17 5.16 2.03
N GLN A 77 7.04 5.60 0.77
CA GLN A 77 5.74 5.85 0.15
C GLN A 77 4.97 4.57 -0.15
N LEU A 78 5.65 3.50 -0.56
CA LEU A 78 5.08 2.17 -0.74
C LEU A 78 4.54 1.62 0.59
N ASP A 79 5.31 1.73 1.67
CA ASP A 79 4.87 1.35 3.02
C ASP A 79 3.57 2.09 3.42
N ALA A 80 3.54 3.40 3.18
CA ALA A 80 2.36 4.21 3.45
C ALA A 80 1.15 3.80 2.59
N ALA A 81 1.36 3.44 1.32
CA ALA A 81 0.32 2.96 0.41
C ALA A 81 -0.24 1.60 0.86
N LEU A 82 0.63 0.66 1.24
CA LEU A 82 0.23 -0.64 1.80
C LEU A 82 -0.59 -0.46 3.09
N PHE A 83 -0.20 0.46 3.97
CA PHE A 83 -0.96 0.75 5.17
C PHE A 83 -2.36 1.32 4.87
N ARG A 84 -2.48 2.20 3.86
CA ARG A 84 -3.78 2.71 3.39
C ARG A 84 -4.63 1.58 2.81
N ALA A 85 -4.05 0.72 1.98
CA ALA A 85 -4.71 -0.45 1.40
C ALA A 85 -5.26 -1.38 2.49
N TYR A 86 -4.47 -1.69 3.52
CA TYR A 86 -4.91 -2.51 4.66
C TYR A 86 -6.15 -1.94 5.34
N LYS A 87 -6.15 -0.64 5.69
CA LYS A 87 -7.31 0.01 6.33
C LYS A 87 -8.56 -0.09 5.47
N LEU A 88 -8.40 0.09 4.15
CA LEU A 88 -9.50 0.02 3.19
C LEU A 88 -10.07 -1.40 3.09
N VAL A 89 -9.22 -2.41 2.93
CA VAL A 89 -9.64 -3.82 2.88
C VAL A 89 -10.30 -4.23 4.21
N ARG A 90 -9.78 -3.81 5.35
CA ARG A 90 -10.39 -4.08 6.65
C ARG A 90 -11.80 -3.47 6.76
N SER A 91 -12.04 -2.28 6.22
CA SER A 91 -13.39 -1.67 6.22
C SER A 91 -14.43 -2.50 5.43
N CYS A 92 -13.99 -3.30 4.46
CA CYS A 92 -14.85 -4.21 3.69
C CYS A 92 -15.35 -5.42 4.51
N SER A 93 -14.75 -5.65 5.70
CA SER A 93 -15.20 -6.65 6.69
C SER A 93 -15.98 -6.04 7.86
N GLN A 94 -15.70 -4.77 8.22
CA GLN A 94 -16.21 -4.09 9.42
C GLN A 94 -17.52 -3.30 9.24
N HIS A 95 -18.07 -3.19 8.03
CA HIS A 95 -19.39 -2.60 7.81
C HIS A 95 -20.49 -3.55 8.34
N GLN A 96 -20.59 -3.69 9.67
CA GLN A 96 -21.68 -4.36 10.35
C GLN A 96 -22.52 -3.29 11.09
N GLU A 97 -23.55 -2.83 10.40
CA GLU A 97 -24.94 -2.91 10.89
C GLU A 97 -25.13 -2.64 12.40
N ASN A 98 -24.97 -1.38 12.84
CA ASN A 98 -25.94 -0.77 13.77
C ASN A 98 -25.72 0.72 14.05
N ARG A 99 -26.85 1.46 14.00
CA ARG A 99 -27.14 2.75 14.67
C ARG A 99 -26.64 4.07 14.06
N SER A 100 -27.21 4.42 12.91
CA SER A 100 -28.06 5.63 12.73
C SER A 100 -28.29 5.84 11.23
N GLN A 101 -29.56 5.93 10.84
CA GLN A 101 -29.99 6.39 9.52
C GLN A 101 -29.28 7.74 9.25
N LEU A 102 -28.52 7.84 8.14
CA LEU A 102 -28.06 9.08 7.47
C LEU A 102 -26.54 9.40 7.34
N TYR A 103 -25.55 8.66 7.88
CA TYR A 103 -24.17 9.21 7.81
C TYR A 103 -22.94 8.43 7.31
N LEU A 104 -22.95 7.14 6.94
CA LEU A 104 -21.71 6.51 6.40
C LEU A 104 -22.00 5.68 5.14
N MET A 105 -22.67 6.32 4.18
CA MET A 105 -22.60 5.98 2.77
C MET A 105 -21.15 6.18 2.27
N PHE A 106 -20.28 5.21 2.53
CA PHE A 106 -19.47 4.77 1.42
C PHE A 106 -20.40 3.90 0.56
N THR A 107 -20.98 4.49 -0.47
CA THR A 107 -21.65 3.68 -1.50
C THR A 107 -20.60 2.70 -2.03
N GLY A 108 -20.96 1.44 -2.31
CA GLY A 108 -19.98 0.43 -2.74
C GLY A 108 -19.06 0.91 -3.88
N ALA A 109 -19.57 1.80 -4.74
CA ALA A 109 -18.85 2.49 -5.80
C ALA A 109 -17.69 3.39 -5.32
N GLU A 110 -17.84 4.11 -4.21
CA GLU A 110 -16.76 4.94 -3.67
C GLU A 110 -15.62 4.07 -3.13
N VAL A 111 -15.92 2.99 -2.41
CA VAL A 111 -14.91 2.03 -1.94
C VAL A 111 -14.23 1.33 -3.12
N ALA A 112 -15.00 0.96 -4.16
CA ALA A 112 -14.43 0.39 -5.38
C ALA A 112 -13.46 1.34 -6.09
N SER A 113 -13.80 2.62 -6.18
CA SER A 113 -12.90 3.66 -6.72
C SER A 113 -11.62 3.77 -5.90
N LYS A 114 -11.73 3.77 -4.56
CA LYS A 114 -10.58 3.84 -3.66
C LYS A 114 -9.68 2.60 -3.74
N LEU A 115 -10.26 1.42 -3.94
CA LEU A 115 -9.50 0.18 -4.14
C LEU A 115 -8.69 0.23 -5.43
N ARG A 116 -9.28 0.75 -6.52
CA ARG A 116 -8.58 0.97 -7.79
C ARG A 116 -7.44 1.98 -7.66
N LEU A 117 -7.68 3.11 -6.99
CA LEU A 117 -6.64 4.12 -6.75
C LEU A 117 -5.50 3.57 -5.90
N ALA A 118 -5.79 2.73 -4.90
CA ALA A 118 -4.77 2.07 -4.10
C ALA A 118 -3.93 1.11 -4.94
N GLN A 119 -4.55 0.38 -5.87
CA GLN A 119 -3.84 -0.50 -6.79
C GLN A 119 -2.89 0.29 -7.70
N GLU A 120 -3.38 1.36 -8.34
CA GLU A 120 -2.57 2.25 -9.20
C GLU A 120 -1.41 2.91 -8.45
N GLU A 121 -1.64 3.34 -7.19
CA GLU A 121 -0.60 3.92 -6.35
C GLU A 121 0.51 2.90 -6.06
N ILE A 122 0.15 1.67 -5.73
CA ILE A 122 1.10 0.58 -5.47
C ILE A 122 1.88 0.23 -6.75
N ASP A 123 1.19 0.08 -7.88
CA ASP A 123 1.79 -0.19 -9.19
C ASP A 123 2.83 0.85 -9.58
N ARG A 124 2.51 2.13 -9.36
CA ARG A 124 3.42 3.23 -9.65
C ARG A 124 4.74 3.08 -8.88
N TYR A 125 4.68 2.80 -7.59
CA TYR A 125 5.90 2.71 -6.77
C TYR A 125 6.75 1.50 -7.10
N ILE A 126 6.12 0.35 -7.38
CA ILE A 126 6.84 -0.87 -7.75
C ILE A 126 7.54 -0.72 -9.08
N ASN A 127 6.94 -0.04 -10.05
CA ASN A 127 7.59 0.20 -11.33
C ASN A 127 8.71 1.25 -11.21
N LEU A 128 8.58 2.21 -10.30
CA LEU A 128 9.56 3.28 -10.11
C LEU A 128 10.86 2.77 -9.46
N ILE A 129 10.77 1.88 -8.48
CA ILE A 129 11.92 1.42 -7.68
C ILE A 129 13.03 0.75 -8.53
N PRO A 130 12.73 -0.22 -9.42
CA PRO A 130 13.72 -0.82 -10.30
C PRO A 130 14.31 0.19 -11.31
N LEU A 131 13.49 1.13 -11.81
CA LEU A 131 13.94 2.16 -12.74
C LEU A 131 14.92 3.12 -12.09
N ILE A 132 14.65 3.58 -10.87
CA ILE A 132 15.58 4.41 -10.10
C ILE A 132 16.89 3.66 -9.85
N THR A 133 16.80 2.40 -9.41
CA THR A 133 17.98 1.57 -9.15
C THR A 133 18.85 1.39 -10.41
N LEU A 134 18.22 1.20 -11.57
CA LEU A 134 18.91 1.09 -12.85
C LEU A 134 19.58 2.40 -13.26
N VAL A 135 18.87 3.53 -13.13
CA VAL A 135 19.42 4.86 -13.45
C VAL A 135 20.60 5.19 -12.54
N ALA A 136 20.51 4.91 -11.25
CA ALA A 136 21.60 5.09 -10.28
C ALA A 136 22.84 4.27 -10.69
N ALA A 137 22.65 2.98 -10.98
CA ALA A 137 23.72 2.08 -11.39
C ALA A 137 24.37 2.49 -12.73
N LEU A 138 23.61 3.10 -13.64
CA LEU A 138 24.13 3.66 -14.88
C LEU A 138 24.90 4.95 -14.63
N GLY A 139 24.37 5.86 -13.79
CA GLY A 139 25.02 7.11 -13.40
C GLY A 139 26.41 6.88 -12.79
N ASP A 140 26.54 5.91 -11.89
CA ASP A 140 27.82 5.53 -11.29
C ASP A 140 28.82 5.02 -12.32
N ARG A 141 28.37 4.24 -13.32
CA ARG A 141 29.24 3.77 -14.41
C ARG A 141 29.71 4.90 -15.34
N PHE A 142 28.92 5.95 -15.51
CA PHE A 142 29.30 7.11 -16.32
C PHE A 142 30.21 8.09 -15.56
N SER A 143 30.09 8.17 -14.22
CA SER A 143 30.96 9.02 -13.40
C SER A 143 32.34 8.39 -13.10
N SER A 144 32.51 7.09 -13.36
CA SER A 144 33.77 6.35 -13.13
C SER A 144 34.62 6.15 -14.40
N ARG A 145 34.31 6.87 -15.49
CA ARG A 145 35.12 6.98 -16.71
C ARG A 145 35.56 8.42 -16.90
#